data_AF-A0A7W5E5P8-F1
#
_entry.id   AF-A0A7W5E5P8-F1
#
_cell.length_a   1.000
_cell.length_b   1.000
_cell.length_c   1.000
_cell.angle_alpha   90.00
_cell.angle_beta   90.00
_cell.angle_gamma   90.00
#
_symmetry.space_group_name_H-M   'P 1'
#
loop_
_entity.id
_entity.type
_entity.pdbx_description
1 polymer ?
#
loop_
_entity_poly.entity_id
_entity_poly.type
_entity_poly.pdbx_seq_one_letter_code
_entity_poly.pdbx_strand_id
1 'polypeptide(L)'
;MSSSPLVYQELIIVHVGGRGTAVAAFNTTNGQLKWSAANGPAGYSSPTMMNVAGKQQIVSVTGTEALGIDPSDGTPLWTYAFPTPYACNTANPVSINGDVFISAGENHGCVLIDVERVDGKFEAKEHWASVNSKSVMRNEWQTSVLVDGYLYGFDNVGAAGPTTHLTCIQATTGKPVWRKTRFGKGNLVLADGKLWITTMEGELVLVNVTPDGYEELGRATLFAKTRQSLSIANGRGYIRDNQEVICIKLR
;
A
#
# COMPACT_ATOMS: atom_id res chain seq x y z
N MET A 1 6.04 -0.02 15.57
CA MET A 1 6.27 -0.82 14.35
C MET A 1 4.96 -1.50 13.98
N SER A 2 4.45 -1.26 12.77
CA SER A 2 3.17 -1.83 12.28
C SER A 2 3.32 -2.51 10.91
N SER A 3 4.54 -2.59 10.37
CA SER A 3 4.82 -3.15 9.06
C SER A 3 5.09 -4.65 9.13
N SER A 4 4.78 -5.36 8.03
CA SER A 4 5.18 -6.76 7.88
C SER A 4 6.64 -6.82 7.42
N PRO A 5 7.48 -7.70 7.99
CA PRO A 5 8.84 -7.89 7.51
C PRO A 5 8.83 -8.42 6.08
N LEU A 6 9.74 -7.93 5.26
CA LEU A 6 10.04 -8.54 3.96
C LEU A 6 11.10 -9.63 4.17
N VAL A 7 10.80 -10.86 3.78
CA VAL A 7 11.80 -11.92 3.71
C VAL A 7 12.32 -12.01 2.29
N TYR A 8 13.63 -11.88 2.12
CA TYR A 8 14.29 -12.03 0.82
C TYR A 8 15.61 -12.79 1.00
N GLN A 9 15.70 -13.97 0.39
CA GLN A 9 16.81 -14.90 0.63
C GLN A 9 16.98 -15.16 2.14
N GLU A 10 18.20 -14.97 2.69
CA GLU A 10 18.50 -15.11 4.12
C GLU A 10 18.34 -13.80 4.91
N LEU A 11 17.61 -12.83 4.36
CA LEU A 11 17.41 -11.51 4.98
C LEU A 11 15.96 -11.30 5.43
N ILE A 12 15.81 -10.71 6.61
CA ILE A 12 14.59 -10.10 7.14
C ILE A 12 14.79 -8.59 7.09
N ILE A 13 14.01 -7.90 6.26
CA ILE A 13 14.07 -6.46 6.08
C ILE A 13 12.89 -5.79 6.78
N VAL A 14 13.17 -4.78 7.59
CA VAL A 14 12.19 -4.06 8.41
C VAL A 14 12.47 -2.56 8.43
N HIS A 15 11.45 -1.76 8.71
CA HIS A 15 11.61 -0.35 9.07
C HIS A 15 11.88 -0.24 10.57
N VAL A 16 13.07 0.24 10.92
CA VAL A 16 13.48 0.44 12.33
C VAL A 16 13.39 1.91 12.71
N GLY A 17 13.65 2.81 11.77
CA GLY A 17 13.80 4.23 12.06
C GLY A 17 15.18 4.54 12.66
N GLY A 18 15.50 5.83 12.75
CA GLY A 18 16.75 6.33 13.33
C GLY A 18 17.74 6.82 12.29
N ARG A 19 18.96 7.16 12.76
CA ARG A 19 20.03 7.71 11.92
C ARG A 19 20.85 6.56 11.35
N GLY A 20 20.87 6.43 10.02
CA GLY A 20 21.53 5.36 9.28
C GLY A 20 20.81 4.01 9.35
N THR A 21 19.62 3.97 9.94
CA THR A 21 18.89 2.73 10.27
C THR A 21 17.41 2.80 9.95
N ALA A 22 16.96 3.75 9.12
CA ALA A 22 15.54 3.86 8.79
C ALA A 22 14.98 2.54 8.25
N VAL A 23 15.77 1.86 7.42
CA VAL A 23 15.55 0.49 6.96
C VAL A 23 16.75 -0.37 7.38
N ALA A 24 16.52 -1.59 7.84
CA ALA A 24 17.59 -2.52 8.21
C ALA A 24 17.27 -3.93 7.76
N ALA A 25 18.32 -4.68 7.40
CA ALA A 25 18.24 -6.09 7.08
C ALA A 25 19.03 -6.92 8.09
N PHE A 26 18.39 -7.98 8.58
CA PHE A 26 18.95 -8.91 9.54
C PHE A 26 19.00 -10.30 8.93
N ASN A 27 19.97 -11.12 9.33
CA ASN A 27 20.01 -12.51 8.89
C ASN A 27 18.85 -13.32 9.53
N THR A 28 18.17 -14.13 8.72
CA THR A 28 17.02 -14.95 9.15
C THR A 28 17.37 -15.97 10.24
N THR A 29 18.61 -16.45 10.28
CA THR A 29 19.02 -17.56 11.15
C THR A 29 19.53 -17.09 12.50
N ASN A 30 20.24 -15.96 12.56
CA ASN A 30 20.89 -15.49 13.79
C ASN A 30 20.53 -14.06 14.20
N GLY A 31 19.70 -13.36 13.42
CA GLY A 31 19.27 -11.99 13.72
C GLY A 31 20.36 -10.92 13.65
N GLN A 32 21.57 -11.24 13.15
CA GLN A 32 22.64 -10.26 13.02
C GLN A 32 22.33 -9.25 11.91
N LEU A 33 22.59 -7.98 12.19
CA LEU A 33 22.49 -6.90 11.20
C LEU A 33 23.45 -7.18 10.03
N LYS A 34 22.93 -7.14 8.81
CA LYS A 34 23.70 -7.29 7.57
C LYS A 34 23.98 -5.96 6.91
N TRP A 35 22.96 -5.12 6.80
CA TRP A 35 23.08 -3.75 6.31
C TRP A 35 21.97 -2.88 6.89
N SER A 36 22.17 -1.57 6.85
CA SER A 36 21.18 -0.57 7.20
C SER A 36 21.24 0.61 6.25
N ALA A 37 20.12 1.30 6.07
CA ALA A 37 19.97 2.33 5.06
C ALA A 37 19.09 3.49 5.54
N ALA A 38 19.32 4.66 4.93
CA ALA A 38 18.55 5.89 5.09
C ALA A 38 18.47 6.43 6.54
N ASN A 39 17.84 7.59 6.68
CA ASN A 39 17.67 8.29 7.96
C ASN A 39 16.21 8.64 8.19
N GLY A 40 15.85 8.82 9.45
CA GLY A 40 14.56 9.40 9.82
C GLY A 40 13.60 8.40 10.46
N PRO A 41 12.34 8.80 10.67
CA PRO A 41 11.34 7.96 11.31
C PRO A 41 11.02 6.72 10.45
N ALA A 42 10.74 5.60 11.12
CA ALA A 42 10.20 4.43 10.47
C ALA A 42 8.87 4.77 9.75
N GLY A 43 8.62 4.12 8.62
CA GLY A 43 7.29 4.10 8.02
C GLY A 43 6.38 3.08 8.71
N TYR A 44 5.10 3.11 8.33
CA TYR A 44 4.12 2.08 8.71
C TYR A 44 3.90 1.07 7.58
N SER A 45 4.25 1.43 6.34
CA SER A 45 4.26 0.54 5.18
C SER A 45 5.28 -0.59 5.31
N SER A 46 5.07 -1.66 4.56
CA SER A 46 5.99 -2.79 4.50
C SER A 46 7.02 -2.58 3.38
N PRO A 47 8.32 -2.87 3.61
CA PRO A 47 9.28 -2.97 2.53
C PRO A 47 8.76 -3.94 1.46
N THR A 48 8.82 -3.56 0.20
CA THR A 48 8.24 -4.36 -0.89
C THR A 48 9.29 -4.59 -1.97
N MET A 49 9.47 -5.84 -2.39
CA MET A 49 10.35 -6.18 -3.49
C MET A 49 9.68 -5.83 -4.82
N MET A 50 10.36 -5.04 -5.66
CA MET A 50 9.83 -4.57 -6.96
C MET A 50 10.90 -4.58 -8.04
N ASN A 51 10.48 -4.79 -9.28
CA ASN A 51 11.32 -4.52 -10.44
C ASN A 51 11.13 -3.05 -10.86
N VAL A 52 12.14 -2.22 -10.63
CA VAL A 52 12.14 -0.78 -10.92
C VAL A 52 13.32 -0.48 -11.84
N ALA A 53 13.06 0.18 -12.98
CA ALA A 53 14.06 0.43 -14.02
C ALA A 53 14.88 -0.82 -14.42
N GLY A 54 14.21 -1.98 -14.51
CA GLY A 54 14.84 -3.26 -14.88
C GLY A 54 15.75 -3.89 -13.81
N LYS A 55 15.73 -3.38 -12.58
CA LYS A 55 16.46 -3.95 -11.43
C LYS A 55 15.50 -4.34 -10.32
N GLN A 56 15.74 -5.49 -9.67
CA GLN A 56 15.08 -5.85 -8.42
C GLN A 56 15.58 -4.95 -7.28
N GLN A 57 14.66 -4.26 -6.63
CA GLN A 57 14.92 -3.29 -5.57
C GLN A 57 13.93 -3.49 -4.42
N ILE A 58 14.37 -3.22 -3.21
CA ILE A 58 13.47 -3.05 -2.07
C ILE A 58 12.96 -1.62 -2.13
N VAL A 59 11.67 -1.45 -2.37
CA VAL A 59 11.00 -0.15 -2.27
C VAL A 59 10.47 0.00 -0.85
N SER A 60 10.88 1.07 -0.19
CA SER A 60 10.45 1.41 1.17
C SER A 60 9.87 2.81 1.19
N VAL A 61 8.79 3.01 1.95
CA VAL A 61 8.23 4.34 2.22
C VAL A 61 8.37 4.62 3.72
N THR A 62 9.43 5.34 4.09
CA THR A 62 9.73 5.78 5.46
C THR A 62 8.93 7.04 5.77
N GLY A 63 8.92 7.50 7.02
CA GLY A 63 8.07 8.64 7.42
C GLY A 63 8.33 9.96 6.69
N THR A 64 9.41 10.06 5.90
CA THR A 64 9.79 11.27 5.17
C THR A 64 9.98 11.08 3.67
N GLU A 65 10.17 9.84 3.20
CA GLU A 65 10.57 9.59 1.80
C GLU A 65 10.19 8.18 1.33
N ALA A 66 10.03 8.05 0.02
CA ALA A 66 10.12 6.77 -0.68
C ALA A 66 11.54 6.58 -1.21
N LEU A 67 12.05 5.36 -1.17
CA LEU A 67 13.38 5.03 -1.66
C LEU A 67 13.44 3.60 -2.22
N GLY A 68 14.27 3.44 -3.25
CA GLY A 68 14.69 2.13 -3.73
C GLY A 68 16.04 1.76 -3.10
N ILE A 69 16.16 0.51 -2.67
CA ILE A 69 17.36 0.00 -1.99
C ILE A 69 17.83 -1.26 -2.72
N ASP A 70 19.13 -1.36 -2.96
CA ASP A 70 19.73 -2.60 -3.43
C ASP A 70 19.65 -3.67 -2.31
N PRO A 71 18.98 -4.81 -2.54
CA PRO A 71 18.81 -5.81 -1.50
C PRO A 71 20.11 -6.48 -1.04
N SER A 72 21.18 -6.42 -1.84
CA SER A 72 22.44 -7.11 -1.55
C SER A 72 23.27 -6.42 -0.47
N ASP A 73 23.29 -5.08 -0.46
CA ASP A 73 24.19 -4.30 0.38
C ASP A 73 23.51 -3.12 1.11
N GLY A 74 22.21 -2.88 0.85
CA GLY A 74 21.47 -1.78 1.46
C GLY A 74 21.73 -0.41 0.84
N THR A 75 22.44 -0.34 -0.30
CA THR A 75 22.73 0.93 -0.98
C THR A 75 21.43 1.59 -1.48
N PRO A 76 21.13 2.84 -1.07
CA PRO A 76 20.02 3.60 -1.66
C PRO A 76 20.31 3.88 -3.14
N LEU A 77 19.36 3.52 -4.01
CA LEU A 77 19.46 3.67 -5.46
C LEU A 77 18.85 4.99 -5.94
N TRP A 78 17.72 5.37 -5.36
CA TRP A 78 17.01 6.63 -5.61
C TRP A 78 16.19 6.99 -4.37
N THR A 79 15.83 8.26 -4.24
CA THR A 79 14.93 8.75 -3.19
C THR A 79 13.92 9.73 -3.77
N TYR A 80 12.77 9.83 -3.12
CA TYR A 80 11.72 10.77 -3.43
C TYR A 80 11.09 11.27 -2.13
N ALA A 81 11.11 12.59 -1.92
CA ALA A 81 10.58 13.18 -0.69
C ALA A 81 9.05 13.01 -0.62
N PHE A 82 8.57 12.41 0.46
CA PHE A 82 7.15 12.17 0.68
C PHE A 82 6.80 12.34 2.18
N PRO A 83 7.00 13.54 2.75
CA PRO A 83 6.77 13.78 4.16
C PRO A 83 5.27 13.79 4.47
N THR A 84 4.80 12.83 5.26
CA THR A 84 3.38 12.75 5.63
C THR A 84 3.13 13.30 7.04
N PRO A 85 1.92 13.84 7.31
CA PRO A 85 1.51 14.15 8.67
C PRO A 85 1.71 12.94 9.60
N TYR A 86 2.35 13.17 10.74
CA TYR A 86 2.64 12.14 11.75
C TYR A 86 3.52 10.96 11.26
N ALA A 87 4.20 11.10 10.12
CA ALA A 87 4.94 10.00 9.47
C ALA A 87 4.05 8.77 9.15
N CYS A 88 2.75 8.99 8.94
CA CYS A 88 1.75 7.96 8.68
C CYS A 88 1.65 7.58 7.19
N ASN A 89 2.75 7.07 6.60
CA ASN A 89 2.72 6.40 5.29
C ASN A 89 2.58 4.89 5.50
N THR A 90 1.32 4.46 5.55
CA THR A 90 0.92 3.09 5.94
C THR A 90 0.60 2.21 4.74
N ALA A 91 0.07 2.78 3.65
CA ALA A 91 -0.18 2.02 2.44
C ALA A 91 1.14 1.55 1.83
N ASN A 92 1.17 0.31 1.34
CA ASN A 92 2.35 -0.23 0.67
C ASN A 92 2.49 0.42 -0.71
N PRO A 93 3.73 0.55 -1.23
CA PRO A 93 3.92 0.94 -2.62
C PRO A 93 3.32 -0.10 -3.56
N VAL A 94 2.87 0.33 -4.75
CA VAL A 94 2.33 -0.54 -5.81
C VAL A 94 3.15 -0.33 -7.08
N SER A 95 3.58 -1.40 -7.74
CA SER A 95 4.28 -1.30 -9.03
C SER A 95 3.27 -1.12 -10.17
N ILE A 96 3.52 -0.13 -11.04
CA ILE A 96 2.68 0.17 -12.20
C ILE A 96 3.59 0.31 -13.42
N ASN A 97 3.66 -0.72 -14.26
CA ASN A 97 4.51 -0.73 -15.46
C ASN A 97 6.01 -0.39 -15.21
N GLY A 98 6.53 -0.69 -14.02
CA GLY A 98 7.90 -0.36 -13.62
C GLY A 98 8.02 0.92 -12.77
N ASP A 99 6.98 1.75 -12.76
CA ASP A 99 6.85 2.93 -11.89
C ASP A 99 6.38 2.52 -10.49
N VAL A 100 6.56 3.42 -9.53
CA VAL A 100 6.21 3.21 -8.12
C VAL A 100 5.09 4.14 -7.72
N PHE A 101 3.91 3.58 -7.47
CA PHE A 101 2.79 4.31 -6.91
C PHE A 101 2.83 4.30 -5.38
N ILE A 102 2.71 5.48 -4.78
CA ILE A 102 2.60 5.66 -3.34
C ILE A 102 1.40 6.54 -3.00
N SER A 103 0.80 6.30 -1.84
CA SER A 103 -0.31 7.11 -1.35
C SER A 103 -0.33 7.17 0.18
N ALA A 104 -0.87 8.27 0.70
CA ALA A 104 -1.10 8.47 2.11
C ALA A 104 -2.46 9.17 2.36
N GLY A 105 -3.02 8.90 3.53
CA GLY A 105 -4.23 9.53 4.06
C GLY A 105 -3.97 10.96 4.53
N GLU A 106 -4.77 11.44 5.49
CA GLU A 106 -4.58 12.75 6.13
C GLU A 106 -4.48 13.92 5.13
N ASN A 107 -5.30 13.86 4.08
CA ASN A 107 -5.25 14.77 2.92
C ASN A 107 -3.90 14.87 2.19
N HIS A 108 -2.99 13.91 2.33
CA HIS A 108 -1.71 13.97 1.66
C HIS A 108 -1.85 13.69 0.15
N GLY A 109 -2.38 12.51 -0.22
CA GLY A 109 -2.71 12.16 -1.60
C GLY A 109 -1.90 10.99 -2.15
N CYS A 110 -1.59 11.04 -3.44
CA CYS A 110 -0.86 9.99 -4.14
C CYS A 110 0.04 10.53 -5.24
N VAL A 111 1.06 9.75 -5.57
CA VAL A 111 2.06 10.05 -6.60
C VAL A 111 2.40 8.75 -7.33
N LEU A 112 2.56 8.84 -8.65
CA LEU A 112 3.27 7.84 -9.45
C LEU A 112 4.67 8.35 -9.74
N ILE A 113 5.66 7.63 -9.23
CA ILE A 113 7.08 7.96 -9.37
C ILE A 113 7.63 7.14 -10.52
N ASP A 114 8.09 7.82 -11.56
CA ASP A 114 8.91 7.23 -12.60
C ASP A 114 10.36 7.17 -12.11
N VAL A 115 10.98 6.01 -12.29
CA VAL A 115 12.39 5.83 -11.97
C VAL A 115 13.08 5.35 -13.23
N GLU A 116 14.03 6.15 -13.70
CA GLU A 116 14.81 5.85 -14.89
C GLU A 116 16.26 5.56 -14.52
N ARG A 117 16.93 4.79 -15.39
CA ARG A 117 18.37 4.58 -15.27
C ARG A 117 19.11 5.48 -16.25
N VAL A 118 19.76 6.52 -15.73
CA VAL A 118 20.50 7.53 -16.49
C VAL A 118 21.98 7.45 -16.08
N ASP A 119 22.88 7.25 -17.04
CA ASP A 119 24.33 7.15 -16.81
C ASP A 119 24.74 6.18 -15.68
N GLY A 120 24.01 5.07 -15.57
CA GLY A 120 24.25 4.02 -14.58
C GLY A 120 23.68 4.30 -13.18
N LYS A 121 23.08 5.47 -12.95
CA LYS A 121 22.38 5.86 -11.72
C LYS A 121 20.87 5.76 -11.89
N PHE A 122 20.14 5.69 -10.78
CA PHE A 122 18.68 5.74 -10.78
C PHE A 122 18.23 7.15 -10.41
N GLU A 123 17.33 7.71 -11.21
CA GLU A 123 16.75 9.03 -10.98
C GLU A 123 15.23 8.89 -10.85
N ALA A 124 14.69 9.40 -9.74
CA ALA A 124 13.26 9.39 -9.47
C ALA A 124 12.66 10.75 -9.84
N LYS A 125 11.60 10.74 -10.63
CA LYS A 125 10.81 11.92 -11.01
C LYS A 125 9.32 11.63 -10.91
N GLU A 126 8.52 12.67 -10.81
CA GLU A 126 7.07 12.52 -10.84
C GLU A 126 6.61 12.19 -12.25
N HIS A 127 5.96 11.05 -12.44
CA HIS A 127 5.15 10.80 -13.62
C HIS A 127 3.87 11.62 -13.52
N TRP A 128 3.16 11.48 -12.40
CA TRP A 128 2.03 12.33 -12.04
C TRP A 128 1.82 12.36 -10.53
N ALA A 129 1.20 13.43 -10.05
CA ALA A 129 0.86 13.62 -8.65
C ALA A 129 -0.58 14.13 -8.50
N SER A 130 -1.24 13.69 -7.43
CA SER A 130 -2.56 14.17 -7.02
C SER A 130 -2.60 14.31 -5.51
N VAL A 131 -2.38 15.53 -5.03
CA VAL A 131 -2.10 15.82 -3.61
C VAL A 131 -3.11 16.78 -2.99
N ASN A 132 -3.07 16.87 -1.66
CA ASN A 132 -3.89 17.78 -0.86
C ASN A 132 -5.40 17.45 -0.96
N SER A 133 -6.25 18.43 -0.64
CA SER A 133 -7.72 18.30 -0.66
C SER A 133 -8.30 17.92 -2.03
N LYS A 134 -7.53 18.12 -3.12
CA LYS A 134 -7.90 17.80 -4.50
C LYS A 134 -7.46 16.41 -4.94
N SER A 135 -6.83 15.63 -4.05
CA SER A 135 -6.34 14.30 -4.39
C SER A 135 -7.48 13.39 -4.86
N VAL A 136 -7.20 12.60 -5.89
CA VAL A 136 -8.11 11.58 -6.43
C VAL A 136 -8.12 10.31 -5.60
N MET A 137 -7.06 10.07 -4.81
CA MET A 137 -6.85 8.85 -4.03
C MET A 137 -5.92 9.10 -2.84
N ARG A 138 -6.38 8.73 -1.64
CA ARG A 138 -5.73 8.92 -0.34
C ARG A 138 -5.87 7.64 0.47
N ASN A 139 -4.93 6.72 0.29
CA ASN A 139 -4.90 5.46 1.03
C ASN A 139 -4.36 5.72 2.45
N GLU A 140 -5.22 5.65 3.47
CA GLU A 140 -4.80 5.90 4.87
C GLU A 140 -3.98 4.73 5.42
N TRP A 141 -4.44 3.49 5.21
CA TRP A 141 -3.70 2.24 5.47
C TRP A 141 -3.97 1.15 4.44
N GLN A 142 -4.73 1.49 3.40
CA GLN A 142 -5.41 0.54 2.53
C GLN A 142 -4.71 0.55 1.18
N THR A 143 -3.77 -0.37 0.97
CA THR A 143 -3.07 -0.46 -0.32
C THR A 143 -4.06 -0.71 -1.46
N SER A 144 -4.03 0.16 -2.47
CA SER A 144 -4.84 -0.01 -3.68
C SER A 144 -4.42 -1.25 -4.47
N VAL A 145 -5.35 -1.85 -5.21
CA VAL A 145 -5.04 -2.96 -6.12
C VAL A 145 -5.03 -2.48 -7.56
N LEU A 146 -4.02 -2.93 -8.32
CA LEU A 146 -3.89 -2.67 -9.75
C LEU A 146 -4.51 -3.84 -10.52
N VAL A 147 -5.48 -3.56 -11.39
CA VAL A 147 -6.08 -4.54 -12.31
C VAL A 147 -6.31 -3.88 -13.66
N ASP A 148 -5.79 -4.49 -14.73
CA ASP A 148 -5.98 -4.07 -16.13
C ASP A 148 -5.74 -2.57 -16.39
N GLY A 149 -4.72 -2.00 -15.75
CA GLY A 149 -4.35 -0.58 -15.91
C GLY A 149 -5.16 0.41 -15.06
N TYR A 150 -5.96 -0.09 -14.12
CA TYR A 150 -6.74 0.71 -13.19
C TYR A 150 -6.37 0.42 -11.74
N LEU A 151 -6.30 1.48 -10.93
CA LEU A 151 -6.16 1.36 -9.49
C LEU A 151 -7.52 1.43 -8.83
N TYR A 152 -7.83 0.42 -8.01
CA TYR A 152 -9.01 0.37 -7.18
C TYR A 152 -8.59 0.52 -5.72
N GLY A 153 -9.14 1.53 -5.05
CA GLY A 153 -8.72 1.82 -3.69
C GLY A 153 -9.57 2.90 -3.04
N PHE A 154 -9.15 3.28 -1.84
CA PHE A 154 -9.89 4.24 -1.05
C PHE A 154 -9.36 5.66 -1.23
N ASP A 155 -10.30 6.60 -1.39
CA ASP A 155 -10.05 8.03 -1.29
C ASP A 155 -10.58 8.54 0.05
N ASN A 156 -9.67 8.72 1.02
CA ASN A 156 -9.99 9.18 2.36
C ASN A 156 -9.91 10.70 2.45
N VAL A 157 -11.07 11.36 2.40
CA VAL A 157 -11.19 12.81 2.43
C VAL A 157 -11.19 13.28 3.89
N GLY A 158 -10.21 14.09 4.25
CA GLY A 158 -10.06 14.60 5.61
C GLY A 158 -8.86 14.01 6.34
N ALA A 159 -8.90 14.18 7.66
CA ALA A 159 -7.94 13.60 8.58
C ALA A 159 -8.39 12.16 8.96
N ALA A 160 -8.23 11.76 10.22
CA ALA A 160 -8.73 10.48 10.75
C ALA A 160 -10.26 10.23 10.59
N GLY A 161 -11.05 11.17 10.05
CA GLY A 161 -12.45 11.03 9.60
C GLY A 161 -12.87 12.13 8.60
N PRO A 162 -14.10 12.15 8.01
CA PRO A 162 -15.27 11.26 8.20
C PRO A 162 -15.79 10.58 6.91
N THR A 163 -15.16 10.82 5.76
CA THR A 163 -15.71 10.43 4.45
C THR A 163 -14.68 9.68 3.63
N THR A 164 -14.95 8.39 3.42
CA THR A 164 -14.11 7.55 2.59
C THR A 164 -14.93 7.09 1.39
N HIS A 165 -14.35 7.25 0.21
CA HIS A 165 -14.91 6.79 -1.04
C HIS A 165 -14.17 5.56 -1.52
N LEU A 166 -14.88 4.63 -2.16
CA LEU A 166 -14.24 3.63 -3.01
C LEU A 166 -14.12 4.24 -4.41
N THR A 167 -12.91 4.24 -4.97
CA THR A 167 -12.60 4.94 -6.21
C THR A 167 -11.83 4.01 -7.17
N CYS A 168 -12.10 4.19 -8.46
CA CYS A 168 -11.29 3.67 -9.55
C CYS A 168 -10.64 4.83 -10.30
N ILE A 169 -9.34 4.76 -10.55
CA ILE A 169 -8.58 5.72 -11.36
C ILE A 169 -7.76 4.99 -12.43
N GLN A 170 -7.48 5.65 -13.55
CA GLN A 170 -6.47 5.16 -14.50
C GLN A 170 -5.10 5.20 -13.85
N ALA A 171 -4.41 4.06 -13.81
CA ALA A 171 -3.16 3.88 -13.08
C ALA A 171 -2.02 4.79 -13.60
N THR A 172 -1.92 4.93 -14.91
CA THR A 172 -0.82 5.67 -15.57
C THR A 172 -1.05 7.18 -15.62
N THR A 173 -2.27 7.67 -15.40
CA THR A 173 -2.59 9.11 -15.55
C THR A 173 -3.23 9.74 -14.33
N GLY A 174 -3.65 8.94 -13.36
CA GLY A 174 -4.41 9.40 -12.20
C GLY A 174 -5.83 9.89 -12.51
N LYS A 175 -6.30 9.77 -13.77
CA LYS A 175 -7.63 10.24 -14.17
C LYS A 175 -8.73 9.46 -13.43
N PRO A 176 -9.67 10.15 -12.75
CA PRO A 176 -10.82 9.48 -12.15
C PRO A 176 -11.65 8.74 -13.20
N VAL A 177 -12.06 7.52 -12.87
CA VAL A 177 -12.95 6.71 -13.71
C VAL A 177 -14.33 6.68 -13.08
N TRP A 178 -14.44 6.17 -11.86
CA TRP A 178 -15.68 6.21 -11.09
C TRP A 178 -15.39 6.34 -9.59
N ARG A 179 -16.43 6.73 -8.85
CA ARG A 179 -16.38 6.89 -7.40
C ARG A 179 -17.70 6.48 -6.75
N LYS A 180 -17.64 5.54 -5.81
CA LYS A 180 -18.73 5.28 -4.87
C LYS A 180 -18.52 6.16 -3.62
N THR A 181 -19.35 7.19 -3.51
CA THR A 181 -19.28 8.14 -2.40
C THR A 181 -19.70 7.49 -1.08
N ARG A 182 -19.10 7.97 0.02
CA ARG A 182 -19.36 7.53 1.40
C ARG A 182 -19.44 6.00 1.57
N PHE A 183 -18.56 5.26 0.90
CA PHE A 183 -18.48 3.81 1.03
C PHE A 183 -18.10 3.39 2.46
N GLY A 184 -17.31 4.21 3.15
CA GLY A 184 -16.74 3.89 4.45
C GLY A 184 -15.32 3.36 4.34
N LYS A 185 -14.64 3.26 5.49
CA LYS A 185 -13.28 2.72 5.56
C LYS A 185 -13.36 1.20 5.60
N GLY A 186 -12.41 0.52 4.98
CA GLY A 186 -12.28 -0.93 5.07
C GLY A 186 -10.87 -1.44 4.79
N ASN A 187 -10.73 -2.71 4.42
CA ASN A 187 -9.54 -3.25 3.75
C ASN A 187 -10.02 -3.95 2.48
N LEU A 188 -9.18 -4.01 1.44
CA LEU A 188 -9.54 -4.66 0.19
C LEU A 188 -8.57 -5.79 -0.15
N VAL A 189 -9.12 -6.88 -0.69
CA VAL A 189 -8.37 -8.02 -1.22
C VAL A 189 -8.92 -8.36 -2.59
N LEU A 190 -8.04 -8.50 -3.58
CA LEU A 190 -8.40 -8.99 -4.91
C LEU A 190 -8.34 -10.51 -4.92
N ALA A 191 -9.46 -11.17 -5.23
CA ALA A 191 -9.49 -12.61 -5.44
C ALA A 191 -10.67 -12.99 -6.34
N ASP A 192 -10.47 -13.97 -7.23
CA ASP A 192 -11.50 -14.45 -8.16
C ASP A 192 -12.14 -13.31 -9.01
N GLY A 193 -11.31 -12.36 -9.46
CA GLY A 193 -11.76 -11.21 -10.24
C GLY A 193 -12.65 -10.21 -9.49
N LYS A 194 -12.72 -10.29 -8.15
CA LYS A 194 -13.58 -9.45 -7.29
C LYS A 194 -12.77 -8.75 -6.22
N LEU A 195 -13.24 -7.59 -5.79
CA LEU A 195 -12.78 -6.97 -4.56
C LEU A 195 -13.59 -7.52 -3.40
N TRP A 196 -12.89 -8.13 -2.45
CA TRP A 196 -13.40 -8.54 -1.15
C TRP A 196 -13.04 -7.45 -0.15
N ILE A 197 -14.05 -6.70 0.30
CA ILE A 197 -13.85 -5.51 1.12
C ILE A 197 -14.40 -5.74 2.52
N THR A 198 -13.54 -5.63 3.53
CA THR A 198 -13.96 -5.70 4.94
C THR A 198 -14.12 -4.29 5.50
N THR A 199 -15.36 -3.85 5.75
CA THR A 199 -15.62 -2.49 6.24
C THR A 199 -15.34 -2.36 7.73
N MET A 200 -15.12 -1.14 8.19
CA MET A 200 -14.92 -0.86 9.61
C MET A 200 -16.14 -1.15 10.48
N GLU A 201 -17.33 -1.17 9.87
CA GLU A 201 -18.60 -1.54 10.51
C GLU A 201 -18.82 -3.06 10.50
N GLY A 202 -17.78 -3.85 10.21
CA GLY A 202 -17.83 -5.31 10.34
C GLY A 202 -18.49 -6.04 9.18
N GLU A 203 -18.67 -5.37 8.03
CA GLU A 203 -19.27 -5.98 6.86
C GLU A 203 -18.20 -6.57 5.93
N LEU A 204 -18.56 -7.64 5.21
CA LEU A 204 -17.87 -8.10 4.03
C LEU A 204 -18.69 -7.73 2.80
N VAL A 205 -18.10 -6.96 1.89
CA VAL A 205 -18.72 -6.47 0.65
C VAL A 205 -17.94 -7.02 -0.54
N LEU A 206 -18.63 -7.62 -1.50
CA LEU A 206 -18.05 -8.06 -2.77
C LEU A 206 -18.38 -7.01 -3.83
N VAL A 207 -17.36 -6.55 -4.54
CA VAL A 207 -17.51 -5.56 -5.62
C VAL A 207 -16.89 -6.13 -6.89
N ASN A 208 -17.58 -5.95 -8.01
CA ASN A 208 -17.04 -6.30 -9.32
C ASN A 208 -15.84 -5.41 -9.67
N VAL A 209 -14.78 -5.99 -10.23
CA VAL A 209 -13.59 -5.23 -10.63
C VAL A 209 -13.74 -4.83 -12.10
N THR A 210 -14.31 -3.66 -12.34
CA THR A 210 -14.48 -3.12 -13.70
C THR A 210 -14.33 -1.60 -13.73
N PRO A 211 -13.78 -1.01 -14.80
CA PRO A 211 -13.78 0.44 -15.01
C PRO A 211 -15.16 0.99 -15.39
N ASP A 212 -16.16 0.16 -15.69
CA ASP A 212 -17.48 0.63 -16.16
C ASP A 212 -18.31 1.32 -15.07
N GLY A 213 -18.00 1.05 -13.80
CA GLY A 213 -18.69 1.65 -12.67
C GLY A 213 -18.58 0.81 -11.39
N TYR A 214 -19.17 1.34 -10.32
CA TYR A 214 -19.34 0.58 -9.09
C TYR A 214 -20.48 -0.44 -9.24
N GLU A 215 -20.18 -1.71 -9.00
CA GLU A 215 -21.17 -2.79 -8.97
C GLU A 215 -20.96 -3.66 -7.71
N GLU A 216 -21.88 -3.56 -6.76
CA GLU A 216 -21.90 -4.42 -5.57
C GLU A 216 -22.52 -5.77 -5.92
N LEU A 217 -21.78 -6.85 -5.69
CA LEU A 217 -22.24 -8.22 -5.93
C LEU A 217 -22.93 -8.82 -4.70
N GLY A 218 -22.60 -8.33 -3.50
CA GLY A 218 -23.22 -8.79 -2.27
C GLY A 218 -22.56 -8.21 -1.02
N ARG A 219 -23.26 -8.34 0.11
CA ARG A 219 -22.87 -7.78 1.40
C ARG A 219 -23.39 -8.64 2.54
N ALA A 220 -22.56 -8.85 3.56
CA ALA A 220 -22.96 -9.52 4.79
C ALA A 220 -22.28 -8.88 6.01
N THR A 221 -23.01 -8.71 7.10
CA THR A 221 -22.43 -8.30 8.39
C THR A 221 -21.81 -9.51 9.07
N LEU A 222 -20.52 -9.43 9.38
CA LEU A 222 -19.76 -10.48 10.05
C LEU A 222 -19.47 -10.14 11.51
N PHE A 223 -19.24 -8.87 11.82
CA PHE A 223 -18.90 -8.37 13.15
C PHE A 223 -19.64 -7.07 13.47
N ALA A 224 -19.54 -6.61 14.71
CA ALA A 224 -19.92 -5.24 15.06
C ALA A 224 -18.95 -4.21 14.49
N LYS A 225 -17.62 -4.44 14.64
CA LYS A 225 -16.56 -3.60 14.06
C LYS A 225 -15.30 -4.44 13.81
N THR A 226 -14.56 -4.11 12.76
CA THR A 226 -13.22 -4.68 12.53
C THR A 226 -12.32 -3.67 11.81
N ARG A 227 -11.00 -3.82 11.94
CA ARG A 227 -10.02 -3.12 11.10
C ARG A 227 -9.14 -4.09 10.32
N GLN A 228 -9.48 -5.38 10.36
CA GLN A 228 -8.62 -6.45 9.84
C GLN A 228 -8.97 -6.76 8.38
N SER A 229 -7.96 -7.11 7.60
CA SER A 229 -8.14 -7.58 6.24
C SER A 229 -8.60 -9.05 6.22
N LEU A 230 -9.39 -9.42 5.21
CA LEU A 230 -9.76 -10.81 4.97
C LEU A 230 -8.52 -11.60 4.50
N SER A 231 -8.29 -12.77 5.06
CA SER A 231 -7.31 -13.73 4.51
C SER A 231 -8.06 -14.81 3.76
N ILE A 232 -7.69 -15.07 2.50
CA ILE A 232 -8.36 -16.06 1.64
C ILE A 232 -7.42 -17.24 1.40
N ALA A 233 -7.87 -18.45 1.72
CA ALA A 233 -7.13 -19.68 1.43
C ALA A 233 -8.08 -20.86 1.23
N ASN A 234 -7.81 -21.69 0.21
CA ASN A 234 -8.53 -22.95 -0.03
C ASN A 234 -10.08 -22.80 -0.06
N GLY A 235 -10.56 -21.73 -0.69
CA GLY A 235 -12.01 -21.42 -0.79
C GLY A 235 -12.67 -20.98 0.52
N ARG A 236 -11.87 -20.58 1.52
CA ARG A 236 -12.33 -20.06 2.81
C ARG A 236 -11.78 -18.66 3.06
N GLY A 237 -12.57 -17.84 3.72
CA GLY A 237 -12.20 -16.54 4.24
C GLY A 237 -11.99 -16.61 5.74
N TYR A 238 -10.88 -16.08 6.22
CA TYR A 238 -10.53 -15.98 7.63
C TYR A 238 -10.45 -14.51 8.00
N ILE A 239 -11.19 -14.12 9.02
CA ILE A 239 -11.24 -12.73 9.47
C ILE A 239 -11.50 -12.71 10.98
N ARG A 240 -11.02 -11.66 11.64
CA ARG A 240 -11.16 -11.49 13.08
C ARG A 240 -11.64 -10.09 13.42
N ASP A 241 -12.18 -9.96 14.62
CA ASP A 241 -12.29 -8.69 15.32
C ASP A 241 -11.39 -8.71 16.57
N ASN A 242 -11.79 -8.02 17.63
CA ASN A 242 -11.05 -8.01 18.90
C ASN A 242 -11.46 -9.15 19.86
N GLN A 243 -12.49 -9.94 19.52
CA GLN A 243 -13.04 -10.99 20.38
C GLN A 243 -12.85 -12.38 19.76
N GLU A 244 -13.03 -12.53 18.45
CA GLU A 244 -13.03 -13.83 17.81
C GLU A 244 -12.38 -13.83 16.42
N VAL A 245 -12.06 -15.04 15.95
CA VAL A 245 -11.68 -15.33 14.56
C VAL A 245 -12.74 -16.23 13.97
N ILE A 246 -13.34 -15.82 12.86
CA ILE A 246 -14.34 -16.62 12.15
C ILE A 246 -13.75 -17.16 10.84
N CYS A 247 -14.32 -18.27 10.39
CA CYS A 247 -14.05 -18.86 9.09
C CYS A 247 -15.35 -18.91 8.29
N ILE A 248 -15.35 -18.28 7.12
CA ILE A 248 -16.49 -18.29 6.19
C ILE A 248 -16.16 -19.10 4.94
N LYS A 249 -17.17 -19.76 4.39
CA LYS A 249 -17.05 -20.46 3.11
C LYS A 249 -17.33 -19.46 1.98
N LEU A 250 -16.47 -19.41 0.97
CA LEU A 250 -16.54 -18.42 -0.13
C LEU A 250 -17.21 -18.98 -1.40
N ARG A 251 -18.21 -19.85 -1.25
CA ARG A 251 -18.93 -20.48 -2.37
C ARG A 251 -20.32 -19.90 -2.52
#